data_AF-A0A8S2KBS6-F1
#
_entry.id   AF-A0A8S2KBS6-F1
#
_cell.length_a   1.000
_cell.length_b   1.000
_cell.length_c   1.000
_cell.angle_alpha   90.00
_cell.angle_beta   90.00
_cell.angle_gamma   90.00
#
_symmetry.space_group_name_H-M   'P 1'
#
loop_
_entity.id
_entity.type
_entity.pdbx_description
1 polymer ?
#
loop_
_entity_poly.entity_id
_entity_poly.type
_entity_poly.pdbx_seq_one_letter_code
_entity_poly.pdbx_strand_id
1 'polypeptide(L)'
;MAHPRRQGLHLNKSESVSNSYTYYNKTFDDITDLFLFACSHGDYILAYDLLQRGDVKADVSDKMGKSALHLVIENKHFEVVKVLLNTIPYEQFRDALLLAIYLGHTNIIDFILNHQTYRTFSGKFLGPTDPQAYDDSQFSSDITPIILAAQYNRLSTVHYLLNHGERIQKPHLSMCSCNECVESAASDSFRQAQVRLSAYKGLSSEVYIALAYRDPILQAFELSHELRTSAKTEHYFSEEYKKLANQLSLFVARLLDNVRGHEELEIILNKTGLPHEEKYETLARFGLAVQYREKPFVSHSNCQQKLNEIWYENISFLTNVDAFKRAMFYVGYIICFPFIALAHYILPKSKIGSLCQQPNLKFKVYIASYFIFIALIITSSYFSIIDLATTKFLSDYNPTIYKNYIRLIFKNDDLRNDLINYINTTNDTVVNCDISLRFIKPNVFQIAIFIWIIGFTWNKFNQIASLGIRVYLKVPSK
;
A
#
# COMPACT_ATOMS: atom_id res chain seq x y z
N MET A 1 10.19 26.43 -44.55
CA MET A 1 10.85 26.49 -45.86
C MET A 1 12.16 27.24 -45.74
N ALA A 2 13.27 26.52 -45.61
CA ALA A 2 14.62 27.01 -45.85
C ALA A 2 15.42 25.79 -46.29
N HIS A 3 15.59 25.62 -47.59
CA HIS A 3 16.50 24.62 -48.16
C HIS A 3 17.93 24.99 -47.78
N PRO A 4 18.74 24.08 -47.21
CA PRO A 4 20.18 24.26 -47.26
C PRO A 4 20.66 24.01 -48.70
N ARG A 5 21.57 24.87 -49.12
CA ARG A 5 22.12 24.98 -50.48
C ARG A 5 22.81 23.68 -50.92
N ARG A 6 22.61 23.34 -52.20
CA ARG A 6 23.45 22.40 -52.97
C ARG A 6 24.94 22.73 -52.75
N GLN A 7 25.70 21.76 -52.25
CA GLN A 7 27.13 21.64 -52.50
C GLN A 7 27.40 20.21 -52.94
N GLY A 8 28.05 20.06 -54.08
CA GLY A 8 28.19 18.80 -54.80
C GLY A 8 28.99 17.77 -54.01
N LEU A 9 28.51 16.53 -54.06
CA LEU A 9 29.26 15.35 -53.66
C LEU A 9 30.43 15.18 -54.65
N HIS A 10 31.66 15.50 -54.24
CA HIS A 10 32.86 15.14 -55.01
C HIS A 10 33.33 13.75 -54.61
N LEU A 11 32.81 12.73 -55.30
CA LEU A 11 33.35 11.37 -55.26
C LEU A 11 34.56 11.32 -56.19
N ASN A 12 35.75 11.61 -55.67
CA ASN A 12 36.98 11.37 -56.40
C ASN A 12 37.29 9.87 -56.40
N LYS A 13 36.91 9.19 -57.50
CA LYS A 13 37.35 7.82 -57.77
C LYS A 13 38.72 7.90 -58.48
N SER A 14 39.78 8.19 -57.73
CA SER A 14 41.15 8.08 -58.25
C SER A 14 41.65 6.65 -58.03
N GLU A 15 41.94 5.97 -59.14
CA GLU A 15 42.63 4.69 -59.12
C GLU A 15 43.94 4.81 -58.32
N SER A 16 44.15 3.86 -57.41
CA SER A 16 45.30 3.67 -56.50
C SER A 16 45.31 4.42 -55.15
N VAL A 17 44.96 3.63 -54.11
CA VAL A 17 45.39 3.70 -52.70
C VAL A 17 44.89 4.88 -51.84
N SER A 18 43.98 4.55 -50.90
CA SER A 18 43.29 5.39 -49.89
C SER A 18 42.08 6.21 -50.39
N ASN A 19 40.92 5.55 -50.49
CA ASN A 19 39.64 6.23 -50.68
C ASN A 19 39.26 6.99 -49.39
N SER A 20 39.68 8.26 -49.27
CA SER A 20 39.20 9.15 -48.21
C SER A 20 37.97 9.91 -48.69
N TYR A 21 36.88 9.83 -47.93
CA TYR A 21 35.64 10.54 -48.22
C TYR A 21 35.62 11.86 -47.46
N THR A 22 35.47 12.98 -48.15
CA THR A 22 35.37 14.29 -47.50
C THR A 22 33.92 14.75 -47.48
N TYR A 23 33.39 14.96 -46.27
CA TYR A 23 32.03 15.48 -46.08
C TYR A 23 32.00 16.45 -44.90
N TYR A 24 31.44 17.65 -45.09
CA TYR A 24 31.46 18.74 -44.10
C TYR A 24 32.85 19.01 -43.47
N ASN A 25 33.90 19.13 -44.29
CA ASN A 25 35.28 19.38 -43.84
C ASN A 25 35.89 18.32 -42.91
N LYS A 26 35.31 17.12 -42.85
CA LYS A 26 35.90 15.93 -42.21
C LYS A 26 36.28 14.90 -43.26
N THR A 27 37.44 14.29 -43.10
CA THR A 27 37.93 13.15 -43.88
C THR A 27 37.55 11.86 -43.17
N PHE A 28 36.91 10.95 -43.89
CA PHE A 28 36.55 9.61 -43.41
C PHE A 28 37.33 8.57 -44.20
N ASP A 29 37.99 7.65 -43.51
CA ASP A 29 38.78 6.59 -44.14
C ASP A 29 37.90 5.41 -44.58
N ASP A 30 36.71 5.27 -43.99
CA ASP A 30 35.73 4.23 -44.30
C ASP A 30 34.37 4.87 -44.71
N ILE A 31 33.70 4.25 -45.69
CA ILE A 31 32.35 4.61 -46.14
C ILE A 31 31.36 4.38 -44.98
N THR A 32 31.62 3.39 -44.13
CA THR A 32 30.79 3.10 -42.95
C THR A 32 30.77 4.27 -41.97
N ASP A 33 31.92 4.87 -41.68
CA ASP A 33 32.06 6.05 -40.82
C ASP A 33 31.38 7.28 -41.44
N LEU A 34 31.49 7.44 -42.77
CA LEU A 34 30.76 8.48 -43.51
C LEU A 34 29.24 8.29 -43.38
N PHE A 35 28.75 7.07 -43.50
CA PHE A 35 27.34 6.74 -43.38
C PHE A 35 26.80 6.98 -41.97
N LEU A 36 27.54 6.57 -40.93
CA LEU A 36 27.20 6.85 -39.53
C LEU A 36 27.19 8.36 -39.25
N PHE A 37 28.12 9.11 -39.85
CA PHE A 37 28.13 10.56 -39.76
C PHE A 37 26.90 11.19 -40.43
N ALA A 38 26.54 10.76 -41.64
CA ALA A 38 25.33 11.20 -42.33
C ALA A 38 24.07 10.92 -41.50
N CYS A 39 23.96 9.71 -40.96
CA CYS A 39 22.88 9.28 -40.08
C CYS A 39 22.78 10.14 -38.81
N SER A 40 23.90 10.40 -38.13
CA SER A 40 23.92 11.23 -36.91
C SER A 40 23.53 12.69 -37.16
N HIS A 41 23.82 13.23 -38.35
CA HIS A 41 23.48 14.61 -38.72
C HIS A 41 22.12 14.75 -39.40
N GLY A 42 21.47 13.64 -39.74
CA GLY A 42 20.14 13.62 -40.35
C GLY A 42 20.14 13.90 -41.85
N ASP A 43 21.28 13.66 -42.52
CA ASP A 43 21.36 13.83 -43.96
C ASP A 43 20.72 12.66 -44.70
N TYR A 44 19.42 12.85 -44.98
CA TYR A 44 18.59 11.90 -45.71
C TYR A 44 19.13 11.55 -47.09
N ILE A 45 19.65 12.53 -47.84
CA ILE A 45 20.00 12.32 -49.25
C ILE A 45 21.21 11.40 -49.33
N LEU A 46 22.25 11.72 -48.55
CA LEU A 46 23.46 10.91 -48.50
C LEU A 46 23.20 9.52 -47.94
N ALA A 47 22.44 9.42 -46.84
CA ALA A 47 22.09 8.12 -46.26
C ALA A 47 21.29 7.23 -47.22
N TYR A 48 20.33 7.80 -47.95
CA TYR A 48 19.53 7.07 -48.94
C TYR A 48 20.37 6.60 -50.14
N ASP A 49 21.23 7.47 -50.68
CA ASP A 49 22.09 7.16 -51.83
C ASP A 49 23.10 6.04 -51.49
N LEU A 50 23.72 6.10 -50.31
CA LEU A 50 24.65 5.07 -49.83
C LEU A 50 23.98 3.70 -49.63
N LEU A 51 22.73 3.69 -49.12
CA LEU A 51 21.96 2.45 -48.96
C LEU A 51 21.49 1.88 -50.30
N GLN A 52 21.06 2.74 -51.24
CA GLN A 52 20.61 2.32 -52.57
C GLN A 52 21.73 1.70 -53.41
N ARG A 53 22.94 2.24 -53.30
CA ARG A 53 24.12 1.70 -53.99
C ARG A 53 24.58 0.35 -53.44
N GLY A 54 24.14 -0.01 -52.23
CA GLY A 54 24.59 -1.21 -51.54
C GLY A 54 26.02 -1.09 -51.01
N ASP A 55 26.57 0.12 -50.97
CA ASP A 55 27.94 0.39 -50.49
C ASP A 55 28.06 0.13 -48.97
N VAL A 56 26.94 0.23 -48.24
CA VAL A 56 26.87 0.07 -46.78
C VAL A 56 25.62 -0.70 -46.39
N LYS A 57 25.74 -1.60 -45.41
CA LYS A 57 24.59 -2.29 -44.79
C LYS A 57 23.95 -1.41 -43.70
N ALA A 58 22.65 -1.53 -43.50
CA ALA A 58 21.93 -0.72 -42.51
C ALA A 58 22.21 -1.13 -41.04
N ASP A 59 22.80 -2.30 -40.81
CA ASP A 59 23.14 -2.86 -39.49
C ASP A 59 24.50 -2.39 -38.93
N VAL A 60 25.17 -1.46 -39.62
CA VAL A 60 26.47 -0.94 -39.20
C VAL A 60 26.38 -0.24 -37.85
N SER A 61 27.39 -0.51 -37.01
CA SER A 61 27.52 0.05 -35.67
C SER A 61 28.82 0.83 -35.52
N ASP A 62 28.79 1.90 -34.74
CA ASP A 62 29.97 2.69 -34.39
C ASP A 62 30.90 1.90 -33.45
N LYS A 63 32.12 2.39 -33.21
CA LYS A 63 33.13 1.86 -32.28
C LYS A 63 32.62 1.70 -30.84
N MET A 64 31.53 2.38 -30.48
CA MET A 64 30.83 2.24 -29.20
C MET A 64 29.70 1.20 -29.21
N GLY A 65 29.52 0.44 -30.29
CA GLY A 65 28.45 -0.57 -30.45
C GLY A 65 27.06 0.01 -30.77
N LYS A 66 26.96 1.30 -31.08
CA LYS A 66 25.67 1.93 -31.45
C LYS A 66 25.39 1.73 -32.93
N SER A 67 24.32 1.00 -33.25
CA SER A 67 23.82 0.87 -34.63
C SER A 67 23.43 2.24 -35.21
N ALA A 68 23.53 2.40 -36.54
CA ALA A 68 23.06 3.56 -37.27
C ALA A 68 21.63 3.96 -36.87
N LEU A 69 20.74 2.98 -36.68
CA LEU A 69 19.36 3.22 -36.27
C LEU A 69 19.27 3.83 -34.86
N HIS A 70 20.13 3.40 -33.93
CA HIS A 70 20.19 3.97 -32.59
C HIS A 70 20.58 5.46 -32.63
N LEU A 71 21.61 5.82 -33.41
CA LEU A 71 22.07 7.21 -33.54
C LEU A 71 20.99 8.13 -34.13
N VAL A 72 20.27 7.64 -35.14
CA VAL A 72 19.21 8.40 -35.80
C VAL A 72 18.02 8.63 -34.86
N ILE A 73 17.65 7.61 -34.07
CA ILE A 73 16.58 7.71 -33.08
C ILE A 73 16.98 8.65 -31.93
N GLU A 74 18.20 8.54 -31.40
CA GLU A 74 18.74 9.45 -30.38
C GLU A 74 18.66 10.91 -30.85
N ASN A 75 19.03 11.17 -32.10
CA ASN A 75 19.06 12.52 -32.67
C ASN A 75 17.74 13.00 -33.30
N LYS A 76 16.65 12.23 -33.17
CA LYS A 76 15.29 12.58 -33.68
C LYS A 76 15.19 12.79 -35.20
N HIS A 77 16.04 12.14 -35.99
CA HIS A 77 16.06 12.32 -37.45
C HIS A 77 15.01 11.46 -38.15
N PHE A 78 13.74 11.84 -38.04
CA PHE A 78 12.57 11.07 -38.50
C PHE A 78 12.65 10.59 -39.95
N GLU A 79 13.10 11.43 -40.88
CA GLU A 79 13.16 11.05 -42.30
C GLU A 79 14.20 9.96 -42.58
N VAL A 80 15.32 9.97 -41.86
CA VAL A 80 16.35 8.92 -41.97
C VAL A 80 15.85 7.63 -41.30
N VAL A 81 15.09 7.72 -40.19
CA VAL A 81 14.45 6.56 -39.55
C VAL A 81 13.58 5.80 -40.56
N LYS A 82 12.76 6.50 -41.37
CA LYS A 82 11.90 5.87 -42.37
C LYS A 82 12.68 5.05 -43.39
N VAL A 83 13.83 5.56 -43.83
CA VAL A 83 14.68 4.88 -44.82
C VAL A 83 15.29 3.63 -44.20
N LEU A 84 15.88 3.77 -43.00
CA LEU A 84 16.56 2.68 -42.32
C LEU A 84 15.62 1.53 -41.96
N LEU A 85 14.42 1.83 -41.45
CA LEU A 85 13.46 0.80 -41.03
C LEU A 85 13.03 -0.11 -42.20
N ASN A 86 12.95 0.39 -43.43
CA ASN A 86 12.62 -0.46 -44.58
C ASN A 86 13.68 -1.53 -44.89
N THR A 87 14.91 -1.37 -44.39
CA THR A 87 16.08 -2.18 -44.76
C THR A 87 16.60 -3.09 -43.64
N ILE A 88 16.08 -2.95 -42.43
CA ILE A 88 16.65 -3.52 -41.21
C ILE A 88 15.94 -4.82 -40.78
N PRO A 89 16.67 -5.79 -40.17
CA PRO A 89 16.07 -7.01 -39.61
C PRO A 89 15.19 -6.73 -38.38
N TYR A 90 14.27 -7.65 -38.10
CA TYR A 90 13.26 -7.52 -37.05
C TYR A 90 13.82 -7.30 -35.62
N GLU A 91 14.96 -7.91 -35.27
CA GLU A 91 15.54 -7.79 -33.92
C GLU A 91 15.86 -6.32 -33.56
N GLN A 92 16.36 -5.55 -34.52
CA GLN A 92 16.65 -4.13 -34.35
C GLN A 92 15.38 -3.26 -34.31
N PHE A 93 14.23 -3.75 -34.79
CA PHE A 93 12.95 -3.06 -34.62
C PHE A 93 12.51 -3.02 -33.15
N ARG A 94 12.74 -4.11 -32.40
CA ARG A 94 12.43 -4.17 -30.97
C ARG A 94 13.22 -3.11 -30.23
N ASP A 95 14.54 -3.11 -30.38
CA ASP A 95 15.43 -2.22 -29.63
C ASP A 95 15.22 -0.76 -30.04
N ALA A 96 14.99 -0.50 -31.33
CA ALA A 96 14.59 0.81 -31.83
C ALA A 96 13.28 1.31 -31.20
N LEU A 97 12.26 0.45 -31.09
CA LEU A 97 10.99 0.78 -30.45
C LEU A 97 11.19 1.08 -28.96
N LEU A 98 11.92 0.23 -28.25
CA LEU A 98 12.22 0.42 -26.82
C LEU A 98 12.99 1.73 -26.59
N LEU A 99 13.99 2.03 -27.43
CA LEU A 99 14.73 3.28 -27.38
C LEU A 99 13.83 4.48 -27.67
N ALA A 100 12.99 4.41 -28.69
CA ALA A 100 12.06 5.48 -29.03
C ALA A 100 11.06 5.75 -27.89
N ILE A 101 10.58 4.70 -27.21
CA ILE A 101 9.71 4.79 -26.02
C ILE A 101 10.45 5.43 -24.84
N TYR A 102 11.68 4.98 -24.57
CA TYR A 102 12.55 5.53 -23.52
C TYR A 102 12.74 7.04 -23.71
N LEU A 103 13.12 7.46 -24.93
CA LEU A 103 13.32 8.87 -25.28
C LEU A 103 12.01 9.66 -25.42
N GLY A 104 10.88 8.98 -25.63
CA GLY A 104 9.56 9.61 -25.77
C GLY A 104 9.28 10.23 -27.13
N HIS A 105 9.84 9.68 -28.20
CA HIS A 105 9.70 10.22 -29.56
C HIS A 105 8.41 9.73 -30.22
N THR A 106 7.27 10.36 -29.89
CA THR A 106 5.92 9.94 -30.34
C THR A 106 5.82 9.65 -31.84
N ASN A 107 6.32 10.55 -32.69
CA ASN A 107 6.23 10.39 -34.15
C ASN A 107 7.00 9.16 -34.67
N ILE A 108 8.15 8.88 -34.06
CA ILE A 108 8.98 7.71 -34.41
C ILE A 108 8.28 6.44 -33.91
N ILE A 109 7.74 6.47 -32.69
CA ILE A 109 7.02 5.34 -32.12
C ILE A 109 5.79 5.00 -32.98
N ASP A 110 4.98 6.00 -33.33
CA ASP A 110 3.79 5.81 -34.17
C ASP A 110 4.15 5.26 -35.55
N PHE A 111 5.28 5.68 -36.13
CA PHE A 111 5.75 5.15 -37.41
C PHE A 111 6.22 3.69 -37.29
N ILE A 112 7.01 3.35 -36.26
CA ILE A 112 7.48 1.98 -36.02
C ILE A 112 6.31 1.04 -35.75
N LEU A 113 5.36 1.45 -34.93
CA LEU A 113 4.19 0.65 -34.55
C LEU A 113 3.23 0.39 -35.72
N ASN A 114 3.15 1.32 -36.68
CA ASN A 114 2.36 1.15 -37.90
C ASN A 114 3.10 0.41 -39.02
N HIS A 115 4.40 0.13 -38.85
CA HIS A 115 5.19 -0.55 -39.87
C HIS A 115 4.76 -2.03 -40.01
N GLN A 116 4.74 -2.52 -41.25
CA GLN A 116 4.24 -3.86 -41.58
C GLN A 116 5.03 -4.98 -40.88
N THR A 117 6.35 -4.80 -40.73
CA THR A 117 7.19 -5.75 -39.99
C THR A 117 6.74 -5.85 -38.54
N TYR A 118 6.56 -4.73 -37.82
CA TYR A 118 6.09 -4.76 -36.44
C TYR A 118 4.74 -5.49 -36.32
N ARG A 119 3.77 -5.18 -37.19
CA ARG A 119 2.45 -5.84 -37.17
C ARG A 119 2.50 -7.35 -37.42
N THR A 120 3.45 -7.82 -38.23
CA THR A 120 3.60 -9.25 -38.56
C THR A 120 4.15 -10.06 -37.38
N PHE A 121 4.93 -9.42 -36.52
CA PHE A 121 5.59 -10.07 -35.37
C PHE A 121 5.00 -9.66 -34.01
N SER A 122 4.10 -8.67 -33.98
CA SER A 122 3.30 -8.27 -32.83
C SER A 122 2.57 -9.49 -32.26
N GLY A 123 2.98 -9.94 -31.07
CA GLY A 123 2.47 -11.16 -30.41
C GLY A 123 3.49 -12.29 -30.23
N LYS A 124 4.64 -12.27 -30.94
CA LYS A 124 5.78 -13.16 -30.68
C LYS A 124 6.78 -12.61 -29.66
N PHE A 125 6.60 -11.37 -29.23
CA PHE A 125 7.40 -10.68 -28.19
C PHE A 125 7.37 -11.31 -26.79
N LEU A 126 6.82 -12.52 -26.65
CA LEU A 126 6.48 -13.13 -25.36
C LEU A 126 7.49 -14.22 -25.01
N GLY A 127 8.60 -13.77 -24.42
CA GLY A 127 9.15 -14.48 -23.27
C GLY A 127 10.67 -14.69 -23.27
N PRO A 128 11.21 -15.14 -22.13
CA PRO A 128 12.62 -15.49 -21.94
C PRO A 128 13.10 -16.64 -22.87
N THR A 129 12.19 -17.22 -23.64
CA THR A 129 12.37 -18.40 -24.49
C THR A 129 12.71 -18.07 -25.94
N ASP A 130 12.83 -16.79 -26.34
CA ASP A 130 13.34 -16.46 -27.67
C ASP A 130 14.84 -16.81 -27.72
N PRO A 131 15.26 -17.82 -28.51
CA PRO A 131 16.66 -18.23 -28.63
C PRO A 131 17.52 -17.20 -29.39
N GLN A 132 16.93 -16.06 -29.78
CA GLN A 132 17.57 -14.94 -30.46
C GLN A 132 17.74 -13.73 -29.53
N ALA A 133 17.77 -13.93 -28.21
CA ALA A 133 18.18 -12.88 -27.28
C ALA A 133 19.60 -12.42 -27.65
N TYR A 134 19.68 -11.33 -28.39
CA TYR A 134 20.91 -10.73 -28.86
C TYR A 134 21.64 -10.17 -27.64
N ASP A 135 22.80 -10.75 -27.30
CA ASP A 135 23.60 -10.37 -26.11
C ASP A 135 24.04 -8.88 -26.13
N ASP A 136 23.99 -8.21 -27.29
CA ASP A 136 24.37 -6.80 -27.44
C ASP A 136 23.22 -5.79 -27.20
N SER A 137 22.02 -6.23 -26.81
CA SER A 137 20.89 -5.30 -26.59
C SER A 137 21.05 -4.47 -25.30
N GLN A 138 20.73 -3.16 -25.39
CA GLN A 138 20.80 -2.26 -24.22
C GLN A 138 19.68 -2.51 -23.19
N PHE A 139 18.62 -3.18 -23.61
CA PHE A 139 17.46 -3.48 -22.77
C PHE A 139 17.46 -4.96 -22.45
N SER A 140 17.21 -5.29 -21.18
CA SER A 140 16.97 -6.69 -20.78
C SER A 140 15.93 -7.34 -21.72
N SER A 141 16.21 -8.57 -22.14
CA SER A 141 15.36 -9.37 -23.01
C SER A 141 13.94 -9.54 -22.45
N ASP A 142 13.79 -9.46 -21.12
CA ASP A 142 12.53 -9.63 -20.43
C ASP A 142 11.63 -8.38 -20.47
N ILE A 143 12.15 -7.23 -20.90
CA ILE A 143 11.38 -5.99 -21.03
C ILE A 143 10.63 -5.98 -22.36
N THR A 144 9.30 -5.94 -22.29
CA THR A 144 8.44 -5.77 -23.48
C THR A 144 8.14 -4.28 -23.74
N PRO A 145 7.80 -3.90 -24.99
CA PRO A 145 7.45 -2.51 -25.32
C PRO A 145 6.34 -1.94 -24.43
N ILE A 146 5.33 -2.74 -24.10
CA ILE A 146 4.24 -2.31 -23.21
C ILE A 146 4.68 -2.09 -21.77
N ILE A 147 5.60 -2.93 -21.24
CA ILE A 147 6.17 -2.72 -19.89
C ILE A 147 6.94 -1.41 -19.86
N LEU A 148 7.81 -1.16 -20.84
CA LEU A 148 8.60 0.06 -20.90
C LEU A 148 7.71 1.30 -21.08
N ALA A 149 6.73 1.25 -21.99
CA ALA A 149 5.78 2.35 -22.21
C ALA A 149 4.99 2.70 -20.95
N ALA A 150 4.58 1.69 -20.18
CA ALA A 150 3.90 1.86 -18.90
C ALA A 150 4.85 2.47 -17.84
N GLN A 151 6.08 1.98 -17.72
CA GLN A 151 7.07 2.52 -16.78
C GLN A 151 7.32 4.03 -16.97
N TYR A 152 7.33 4.50 -18.22
CA TYR A 152 7.49 5.93 -18.55
C TYR A 152 6.16 6.68 -18.67
N ASN A 153 5.02 6.09 -18.29
CA ASN A 153 3.67 6.67 -18.35
C ASN A 153 3.34 7.30 -19.72
N ARG A 154 3.72 6.64 -20.83
CA ARG A 154 3.48 7.13 -22.19
C ARG A 154 2.07 6.78 -22.65
N LEU A 155 1.13 7.72 -22.49
CA LEU A 155 -0.31 7.47 -22.75
C LEU A 155 -0.62 6.98 -24.17
N SER A 156 -0.15 7.69 -25.21
CA SER A 156 -0.47 7.35 -26.60
C SER A 156 0.01 5.95 -26.98
N THR A 157 1.22 5.59 -26.54
CA THR A 157 1.83 4.28 -26.86
C THR A 157 1.19 3.17 -26.06
N VAL A 158 0.92 3.37 -24.76
CA VAL A 158 0.19 2.38 -23.95
C VAL A 158 -1.19 2.14 -24.55
N HIS A 159 -1.93 3.20 -24.91
CA HIS A 159 -3.22 3.08 -25.55
C HIS A 159 -3.15 2.31 -26.89
N TYR A 160 -2.17 2.62 -27.75
CA TYR A 160 -1.98 1.89 -29.01
C TYR A 160 -1.72 0.40 -28.77
N LEU A 161 -0.74 0.07 -27.92
CA LEU A 161 -0.37 -1.33 -27.62
C LEU A 161 -1.55 -2.08 -26.99
N LEU A 162 -2.30 -1.43 -26.10
CA LEU A 162 -3.49 -2.02 -25.49
C LEU A 162 -4.58 -2.31 -26.54
N ASN A 163 -4.79 -1.44 -27.52
CA ASN A 163 -5.77 -1.67 -28.58
C ASN A 163 -5.38 -2.81 -29.52
N HIS A 164 -4.09 -3.14 -29.62
CA HIS A 164 -3.57 -4.26 -30.40
C HIS A 164 -3.50 -5.58 -29.61
N GLY A 165 -4.09 -5.61 -28.41
CA GLY A 165 -4.19 -6.83 -27.59
C GLY A 165 -2.95 -7.14 -26.75
N GLU A 166 -1.90 -6.31 -26.81
CA GLU A 166 -0.75 -6.46 -25.91
C GLU A 166 -1.18 -6.13 -24.47
N ARG A 167 -0.90 -7.02 -23.53
CA ARG A 167 -1.18 -6.85 -22.10
C ARG A 167 0.01 -7.33 -21.29
N ILE A 168 0.29 -6.66 -20.19
CA ILE A 168 1.29 -7.11 -19.23
C ILE A 168 0.70 -8.30 -18.48
N GLN A 169 1.38 -9.45 -18.57
CA GLN A 169 1.00 -10.63 -17.80
C GLN A 169 1.33 -10.39 -16.33
N LYS A 170 0.38 -10.73 -15.45
CA LYS A 170 0.59 -10.61 -14.01
C LYS A 170 1.61 -11.67 -13.56
N PRO A 171 2.74 -11.26 -12.95
CA PRO A 171 3.75 -12.22 -12.56
C PRO A 171 3.28 -13.07 -11.38
N HIS A 172 3.78 -14.30 -11.28
CA HIS A 172 3.53 -15.15 -10.13
C HIS A 172 4.23 -14.60 -8.88
N LEU A 173 3.62 -14.85 -7.71
CA LEU A 173 4.21 -14.51 -6.41
C LEU A 173 5.53 -15.24 -6.19
N SER A 174 6.39 -14.66 -5.34
CA SER A 174 7.75 -15.16 -5.08
C SER A 174 7.82 -16.61 -4.60
N MET A 175 6.76 -17.10 -3.96
CA MET A 175 6.67 -18.45 -3.38
C MET A 175 5.80 -19.40 -4.23
N CYS A 176 5.67 -19.13 -5.53
CA CYS A 176 4.93 -20.01 -6.43
C CYS A 176 5.64 -21.35 -6.62
N SER A 177 4.88 -22.44 -6.62
CA SER A 177 5.39 -23.82 -6.75
C SER A 177 5.13 -24.43 -8.14
N CYS A 178 4.87 -23.61 -9.17
CA CYS A 178 4.69 -24.14 -10.53
C CYS A 178 6.03 -24.51 -11.19
N ASN A 179 6.01 -25.48 -12.10
CA ASN A 179 7.21 -26.00 -12.75
C ASN A 179 8.02 -24.91 -13.45
N GLU A 180 7.37 -24.01 -14.20
CA GLU A 180 8.03 -22.88 -14.89
C GLU A 180 8.78 -21.95 -13.91
N CYS A 181 8.18 -21.64 -12.76
CA CYS A 181 8.81 -20.78 -11.75
C CYS A 181 9.95 -21.50 -11.04
N VAL A 182 9.84 -22.80 -10.80
CA VAL A 182 10.87 -23.61 -10.15
C VAL A 182 12.07 -23.79 -11.09
N GLU A 183 11.82 -24.08 -12.37
CA GLU A 183 12.87 -24.23 -13.39
C GLU A 183 13.59 -22.89 -13.65
N SER A 184 12.86 -21.79 -13.81
CA SER A 184 13.46 -20.46 -14.00
C SER A 184 14.18 -19.95 -12.75
N ALA A 185 13.73 -20.29 -11.55
CA ALA A 185 14.46 -19.98 -10.31
C ALA A 185 15.73 -20.82 -10.16
N ALA A 186 15.72 -22.07 -10.64
CA ALA A 186 16.86 -22.96 -10.62
C ALA A 186 17.94 -22.53 -11.63
N SER A 187 17.55 -21.95 -12.77
CA SER A 187 18.51 -21.37 -13.71
C SER A 187 19.05 -20.02 -13.22
N ASP A 188 18.18 -19.05 -12.92
CA ASP A 188 18.59 -17.73 -12.44
C ASP A 188 17.50 -17.06 -11.57
N SER A 189 17.63 -17.26 -10.26
CA SER A 189 16.75 -16.66 -9.25
C SER A 189 16.77 -15.11 -9.25
N PHE A 190 17.93 -14.50 -9.54
CA PHE A 190 18.06 -13.04 -9.53
C PHE A 190 17.35 -12.42 -10.74
N ARG A 191 17.62 -12.96 -11.94
CA ARG A 191 16.93 -12.51 -13.15
C ARG A 191 15.42 -12.69 -13.02
N GLN A 192 14.95 -13.82 -12.49
CA GLN A 192 13.52 -14.04 -12.25
C GLN A 192 12.90 -12.95 -11.34
N ALA A 193 13.60 -12.55 -10.28
CA ALA A 193 13.15 -11.45 -9.41
C ALA A 193 13.13 -10.11 -10.14
N GLN A 194 14.12 -9.84 -11.02
CA GLN A 194 14.17 -8.63 -11.85
C GLN A 194 13.02 -8.58 -12.87
N VAL A 195 12.67 -9.70 -13.51
CA VAL A 195 11.50 -9.82 -14.40
C VAL A 195 10.20 -9.54 -13.66
N ARG A 196 10.04 -10.14 -12.48
CA ARG A 196 8.86 -9.91 -11.63
C ARG A 196 8.72 -8.43 -11.28
N LEU A 197 9.81 -7.80 -10.84
CA LEU A 197 9.85 -6.39 -10.50
C LEU A 197 9.56 -5.49 -11.72
N SER A 198 10.13 -5.79 -12.90
CA SER A 198 9.89 -5.00 -14.11
C SER A 198 8.43 -5.07 -14.56
N ALA A 199 7.81 -6.25 -14.48
CA ALA A 199 6.37 -6.45 -14.71
C ALA A 199 5.52 -5.63 -13.72
N TYR A 200 5.85 -5.67 -12.42
CA TYR A 200 5.15 -4.85 -11.42
C TYR A 200 5.33 -3.34 -11.64
N LYS A 201 6.50 -2.87 -12.09
CA LYS A 201 6.71 -1.47 -12.47
C LYS A 201 5.80 -1.07 -13.63
N GLY A 202 5.59 -1.96 -14.60
CA GLY A 202 4.63 -1.72 -15.68
C GLY A 202 3.17 -1.73 -15.20
N LEU A 203 2.78 -2.73 -14.40
CA LEU A 203 1.41 -2.86 -13.87
C LEU A 203 1.00 -1.73 -12.93
N SER A 204 1.95 -1.15 -12.20
CA SER A 204 1.72 -0.05 -11.26
C SER A 204 1.70 1.34 -11.90
N SER A 205 1.89 1.42 -13.23
CA SER A 205 1.72 2.66 -13.98
C SER A 205 0.29 3.17 -13.89
N GLU A 206 0.15 4.47 -13.66
CA GLU A 206 -1.13 5.19 -13.58
C GLU A 206 -1.90 5.10 -14.89
N VAL A 207 -1.18 5.28 -16.00
CA VAL A 207 -1.72 5.22 -17.37
C VAL A 207 -2.19 3.81 -17.67
N TYR A 208 -1.38 2.80 -17.33
CA TYR A 208 -1.74 1.41 -17.58
C TYR A 208 -3.00 1.03 -16.79
N ILE A 209 -3.06 1.38 -15.50
CA ILE A 209 -4.22 1.05 -14.66
C ILE A 209 -5.50 1.73 -15.18
N ALA A 210 -5.41 3.02 -15.53
CA ALA A 210 -6.56 3.79 -16.01
C ALA A 210 -7.13 3.27 -17.35
N LEU A 211 -6.28 2.76 -18.23
CA LEU A 211 -6.69 2.28 -19.56
C LEU A 211 -7.02 0.79 -19.61
N ALA A 212 -6.33 -0.05 -18.81
CA ALA A 212 -6.46 -1.50 -18.90
C ALA A 212 -7.61 -2.07 -18.06
N TYR A 213 -7.98 -1.42 -16.95
CA TYR A 213 -8.95 -1.95 -15.99
C TYR A 213 -10.22 -1.10 -15.92
N ARG A 214 -11.38 -1.75 -15.73
CA ARG A 214 -12.66 -1.06 -15.58
C ARG A 214 -12.81 -0.34 -14.23
N ASP A 215 -12.28 -0.91 -13.15
CA ASP A 215 -12.28 -0.30 -11.82
C ASP A 215 -10.84 -0.01 -11.40
N PRO A 216 -10.28 1.16 -11.77
CA PRO A 216 -8.89 1.49 -11.49
C PRO A 216 -8.62 1.67 -10.00
N ILE A 217 -9.62 2.07 -9.21
CA ILE A 217 -9.49 2.27 -7.76
C ILE A 217 -9.33 0.93 -7.06
N LEU A 218 -10.21 -0.03 -7.35
CA LEU A 218 -10.10 -1.37 -6.79
C LEU A 218 -8.81 -2.05 -7.23
N GLN A 219 -8.45 -1.95 -8.51
CA GLN A 219 -7.22 -2.55 -9.01
C GLN A 219 -5.98 -1.96 -8.34
N ALA A 220 -5.93 -0.63 -8.15
CA ALA A 220 -4.82 0.03 -7.46
C ALA A 220 -4.71 -0.42 -6.00
N PHE A 221 -5.84 -0.61 -5.31
CA PHE A 221 -5.90 -1.12 -3.93
C PHE A 221 -5.43 -2.56 -3.78
N GLU A 222 -5.86 -3.47 -4.66
CA GLU A 222 -5.42 -4.85 -4.64
C GLU A 222 -3.93 -4.96 -4.97
N LEU A 223 -3.48 -4.25 -6.01
CA LEU A 223 -2.09 -4.24 -6.43
C LEU A 223 -1.17 -3.60 -5.40
N SER A 224 -1.57 -2.49 -4.76
CA SER A 224 -0.79 -1.86 -3.69
C SER A 224 -0.66 -2.80 -2.48
N HIS A 225 -1.71 -3.54 -2.12
CA HIS A 225 -1.67 -4.53 -1.05
C HIS A 225 -0.70 -5.66 -1.39
N GLU A 226 -0.80 -6.19 -2.61
CA GLU A 226 0.07 -7.26 -3.12
C GLU A 226 1.54 -6.83 -3.12
N LEU A 227 1.86 -5.64 -3.64
CA LEU A 227 3.22 -5.07 -3.62
C LEU A 227 3.75 -4.93 -2.20
N ARG A 228 2.93 -4.50 -1.23
CA ARG A 228 3.35 -4.42 0.18
C ARG A 228 3.57 -5.80 0.81
N THR A 229 2.88 -6.83 0.34
CA THR A 229 3.16 -8.21 0.76
C THR A 229 4.43 -8.75 0.13
N SER A 230 4.64 -8.52 -1.16
CA SER A 230 5.86 -8.86 -1.89
C SER A 230 7.09 -8.17 -1.30
N ALA A 231 6.96 -6.92 -0.84
CA ALA A 231 8.02 -6.20 -0.15
C ALA A 231 8.46 -6.86 1.18
N LYS A 232 7.62 -7.70 1.79
CA LYS A 232 7.96 -8.44 3.01
C LYS A 232 8.59 -9.79 2.72
N THR A 233 8.26 -10.41 1.59
CA THR A 233 8.82 -11.70 1.17
C THR A 233 10.15 -11.53 0.44
N GLU A 234 10.25 -10.53 -0.44
CA GLU A 234 11.46 -10.21 -1.21
C GLU A 234 12.19 -9.01 -0.59
N HIS A 235 13.17 -9.30 0.26
CA HIS A 235 13.90 -8.26 0.98
C HIS A 235 14.79 -7.38 0.08
N TYR A 236 15.40 -7.94 -0.98
CA TYR A 236 16.33 -7.24 -1.87
C TYR A 236 15.68 -6.02 -2.57
N PHE A 237 14.44 -6.17 -3.06
CA PHE A 237 13.70 -5.11 -3.77
C PHE A 237 12.58 -4.49 -2.91
N SER A 238 12.62 -4.69 -1.59
CA SER A 238 11.56 -4.26 -0.66
C SER A 238 11.22 -2.77 -0.79
N GLU A 239 12.24 -1.91 -0.90
CA GLU A 239 12.05 -0.46 -1.02
C GLU A 239 11.41 -0.07 -2.37
N GLU A 240 11.73 -0.77 -3.45
CA GLU A 240 11.11 -0.51 -4.75
C GLU A 240 9.63 -0.88 -4.76
N TYR A 241 9.28 -2.05 -4.22
CA TYR A 241 7.88 -2.46 -4.06
C TYR A 241 7.08 -1.49 -3.20
N LYS A 242 7.65 -1.01 -2.09
CA LYS A 242 7.00 0.01 -1.24
C LYS A 242 6.78 1.32 -2.00
N LYS A 243 7.76 1.76 -2.80
CA LYS A 243 7.63 2.97 -3.64
C LYS A 243 6.50 2.82 -4.65
N LEU A 244 6.42 1.70 -5.36
CA LEU A 244 5.34 1.40 -6.31
C LEU A 244 3.97 1.37 -5.62
N ALA A 245 3.87 0.71 -4.46
CA ALA A 245 2.63 0.67 -3.70
C ALA A 245 2.18 2.07 -3.24
N ASN A 246 3.12 2.93 -2.84
CA ASN A 246 2.82 4.32 -2.45
C ASN A 246 2.40 5.18 -3.65
N GLN A 247 3.01 4.96 -4.83
CA GLN A 247 2.60 5.61 -6.07
C GLN A 247 1.14 5.31 -6.40
N LEU A 248 0.72 4.04 -6.27
CA LEU A 248 -0.68 3.64 -6.46
C LEU A 248 -1.63 4.30 -5.46
N SER A 249 -1.26 4.34 -4.18
CA SER A 249 -2.05 5.03 -3.16
C SER A 249 -2.23 6.53 -3.48
N LEU A 250 -1.18 7.19 -3.97
CA LEU A 250 -1.23 8.60 -4.36
C LEU A 250 -2.02 8.82 -5.65
N PHE A 251 -1.95 7.89 -6.60
CA PHE A 251 -2.78 7.90 -7.80
C PHE A 251 -4.27 7.87 -7.45
N VAL A 252 -4.70 6.97 -6.57
CA VAL A 252 -6.11 6.92 -6.14
C VAL A 252 -6.52 8.19 -5.40
N ALA A 253 -5.65 8.75 -4.55
CA ALA A 253 -5.94 10.03 -3.90
C ALA A 253 -6.13 11.17 -4.92
N ARG A 254 -5.28 11.24 -5.96
CA ARG A 254 -5.46 12.19 -7.06
C ARG A 254 -6.72 11.96 -7.89
N LEU A 255 -7.20 10.72 -8.01
CA LEU A 255 -8.51 10.45 -8.61
C LEU A 255 -9.64 11.01 -7.76
N LEU A 256 -9.54 10.90 -6.42
CA LEU A 256 -10.52 11.49 -5.50
C LEU A 256 -10.55 13.01 -5.53
N ASP A 257 -9.42 13.68 -5.78
CA ASP A 257 -9.37 15.15 -5.94
C ASP A 257 -10.24 15.63 -7.10
N ASN A 258 -10.49 14.77 -8.10
CA ASN A 258 -11.31 15.09 -9.26
C ASN A 258 -12.81 14.88 -9.06
N VAL A 259 -13.24 14.38 -7.89
CA VAL A 259 -14.64 14.16 -7.56
C VAL A 259 -15.32 15.50 -7.29
N ARG A 260 -16.38 15.81 -8.04
CA ARG A 260 -17.02 17.14 -8.02
C ARG A 260 -18.28 17.20 -7.17
N GLY A 261 -18.90 16.05 -6.89
CA GLY A 261 -20.19 15.99 -6.20
C GLY A 261 -20.28 14.90 -5.14
N HIS A 262 -21.26 15.05 -4.25
CA HIS A 262 -21.56 14.04 -3.22
C HIS A 262 -22.01 12.71 -3.82
N GLU A 263 -22.75 12.72 -4.93
CA GLU A 263 -23.22 11.49 -5.61
C GLU A 263 -22.03 10.66 -6.12
N GLU A 264 -21.09 11.29 -6.84
CA GLU A 264 -19.87 10.64 -7.33
C GLU A 264 -19.04 10.05 -6.16
N LEU A 265 -18.89 10.83 -5.08
CA LEU A 265 -18.17 10.38 -3.89
C LEU A 265 -18.86 9.18 -3.24
N GLU A 266 -20.19 9.20 -3.14
CA GLU A 266 -20.97 8.13 -2.51
C GLU A 266 -20.89 6.84 -3.33
N ILE A 267 -20.96 6.94 -4.66
CA ILE A 267 -20.75 5.81 -5.57
C ILE A 267 -19.36 5.19 -5.33
N ILE A 268 -18.31 6.01 -5.25
CA ILE A 268 -16.94 5.51 -5.04
C ILE A 268 -16.79 4.83 -3.68
N LEU A 269 -17.30 5.44 -2.60
CA LEU A 269 -17.12 4.93 -1.23
C LEU A 269 -17.97 3.69 -0.93
N ASN A 270 -19.11 3.54 -1.60
CA ASN A 270 -20.07 2.46 -1.34
C ASN A 270 -19.93 1.28 -2.31
N LYS A 271 -19.20 1.39 -3.42
CA LYS A 271 -19.11 0.31 -4.41
C LYS A 271 -18.50 -0.98 -3.83
N THR A 272 -19.14 -2.12 -4.11
CA THR A 272 -18.72 -3.46 -3.70
C THR A 272 -18.76 -4.47 -4.84
N GLY A 273 -18.22 -5.66 -4.58
CA GLY A 273 -18.26 -6.78 -5.52
C GLY A 273 -17.19 -6.70 -6.61
N LEU A 274 -17.42 -7.50 -7.65
CA LEU A 274 -16.54 -7.58 -8.81
C LEU A 274 -16.55 -6.28 -9.62
N PRO A 275 -15.51 -5.99 -10.41
CA PRO A 275 -15.42 -4.75 -11.21
C PRO A 275 -16.62 -4.49 -12.13
N HIS A 276 -17.28 -5.56 -12.58
CA HIS A 276 -18.44 -5.52 -13.49
C HIS A 276 -19.80 -5.50 -12.77
N GLU A 277 -19.83 -5.66 -11.45
CA GLU A 277 -21.06 -5.66 -10.67
C GLU A 277 -21.35 -4.26 -10.11
N GLU A 278 -22.61 -3.82 -10.23
CA GLU A 278 -23.11 -2.56 -9.66
C GLU A 278 -23.75 -2.81 -8.29
N LYS A 279 -22.96 -3.33 -7.34
CA LYS A 279 -23.38 -3.54 -5.95
C LYS A 279 -22.87 -2.40 -5.07
N TYR A 280 -23.71 -1.94 -4.14
CA TYR A 280 -23.39 -0.83 -3.26
C TYR A 280 -23.80 -1.15 -1.82
N GLU A 281 -22.85 -1.03 -0.91
CA GLU A 281 -23.05 -1.17 0.53
C GLU A 281 -22.39 0.03 1.23
N THR A 282 -23.00 0.52 2.31
CA THR A 282 -22.54 1.72 3.00
C THR A 282 -21.08 1.60 3.44
N LEU A 283 -20.23 2.49 2.95
CA LEU A 283 -18.80 2.60 3.25
C LEU A 283 -17.98 1.34 2.96
N ALA A 284 -18.44 0.44 2.10
CA ALA A 284 -17.74 -0.82 1.92
C ALA A 284 -16.41 -0.70 1.17
N ARG A 285 -16.31 0.15 0.12
CA ARG A 285 -15.02 0.47 -0.51
C ARG A 285 -14.09 1.17 0.46
N PHE A 286 -14.63 2.08 1.27
CA PHE A 286 -13.88 2.76 2.32
C PHE A 286 -13.34 1.76 3.38
N GLY A 287 -14.16 0.81 3.80
CA GLY A 287 -13.76 -0.26 4.71
C GLY A 287 -12.64 -1.13 4.13
N LEU A 288 -12.73 -1.46 2.83
CA LEU A 288 -11.66 -2.17 2.12
C LEU A 288 -10.35 -1.35 2.08
N ALA A 289 -10.43 -0.04 1.84
CA ALA A 289 -9.27 0.85 1.90
C ALA A 289 -8.60 0.83 3.28
N VAL A 290 -9.38 0.80 4.37
CA VAL A 290 -8.86 0.64 5.73
C VAL A 290 -8.18 -0.72 5.93
N GLN A 291 -8.79 -1.80 5.44
CA GLN A 291 -8.22 -3.16 5.51
C GLN A 291 -6.86 -3.26 4.78
N TYR A 292 -6.75 -2.65 3.60
CA TYR A 292 -5.51 -2.60 2.83
C TYR A 292 -4.52 -1.52 3.29
N ARG A 293 -4.88 -0.73 4.30
CA ARG A 293 -4.07 0.33 4.92
C ARG A 293 -3.74 1.48 3.94
N GLU A 294 -4.70 1.83 3.10
CA GLU A 294 -4.64 2.93 2.12
C GLU A 294 -4.78 4.29 2.80
N LYS A 295 -3.72 4.73 3.48
CA LYS A 295 -3.74 5.97 4.28
C LYS A 295 -4.12 7.21 3.47
N PRO A 296 -3.54 7.49 2.27
CA PRO A 296 -3.86 8.72 1.54
C PRO A 296 -5.33 8.83 1.15
N PHE A 297 -5.94 7.70 0.76
CA PHE A 297 -7.36 7.63 0.44
C PHE A 297 -8.24 7.89 1.67
N VAL A 298 -7.91 7.24 2.78
CA VAL A 298 -8.68 7.36 4.03
C VAL A 298 -8.58 8.77 4.60
N SER A 299 -7.39 9.40 4.57
CA SER A 299 -7.18 10.76 5.08
C SER A 299 -7.66 11.87 4.15
N HIS A 300 -8.17 11.53 2.97
CA HIS A 300 -8.60 12.51 1.98
C HIS A 300 -9.73 13.40 2.51
N SER A 301 -9.67 14.71 2.23
CA SER A 301 -10.64 15.71 2.72
C SER A 301 -12.09 15.33 2.42
N ASN A 302 -12.39 14.97 1.18
CA ASN A 302 -13.74 14.54 0.75
C ASN A 302 -14.25 13.33 1.55
N CYS A 303 -13.40 12.31 1.74
CA CYS A 303 -13.74 11.15 2.56
C CYS A 303 -13.99 11.54 4.01
N GLN A 304 -13.13 12.38 4.59
CA GLN A 304 -13.26 12.86 5.97
C GLN A 304 -14.52 13.71 6.18
N GLN A 305 -14.91 14.52 5.18
CA GLN A 305 -16.16 15.26 5.22
C GLN A 305 -17.36 14.31 5.26
N LYS A 306 -17.44 13.31 4.36
CA LYS A 306 -18.53 12.32 4.36
C LYS A 306 -18.58 11.51 5.66
N LEU A 307 -17.42 11.16 6.23
CA LEU A 307 -17.37 10.51 7.54
C LEU A 307 -17.85 11.43 8.66
N ASN A 308 -17.51 12.72 8.63
CA ASN A 308 -18.02 13.70 9.59
C ASN A 308 -19.55 13.85 9.47
N GLU A 309 -20.10 13.84 8.26
CA GLU A 309 -21.55 13.84 8.03
C GLU A 309 -22.21 12.62 8.68
N ILE A 310 -21.68 11.41 8.47
CA ILE A 310 -22.18 10.18 9.10
C ILE A 310 -21.98 10.21 10.62
N TRP A 311 -20.88 10.82 11.10
CA TRP A 311 -20.56 10.90 12.51
C TRP A 311 -21.52 11.83 13.28
N TYR A 312 -22.04 12.87 12.64
CA TYR A 312 -22.91 13.89 13.23
C TYR A 312 -24.36 13.90 12.71
N GLU A 313 -24.78 12.90 11.92
CA GLU A 313 -26.04 12.86 11.16
C GLU A 313 -27.27 13.46 11.90
N ASN A 314 -27.61 12.94 13.09
CA ASN A 314 -28.76 13.41 13.87
C ASN A 314 -28.43 14.49 14.93
N ILE A 315 -27.19 14.93 15.00
CA ILE A 315 -26.67 15.87 16.02
C ILE A 315 -25.87 17.01 15.37
N SER A 316 -26.18 17.35 14.12
CA SER A 316 -25.49 18.43 13.40
C SER A 316 -25.58 19.78 14.10
N PHE A 317 -26.64 20.03 14.86
CA PHE A 317 -26.76 21.25 15.68
C PHE A 317 -25.63 21.39 16.72
N LEU A 318 -25.01 20.29 17.18
CA LEU A 318 -23.91 20.33 18.15
C LEU A 318 -22.57 20.78 17.55
N THR A 319 -22.39 20.73 16.23
CA THR A 319 -21.11 21.12 15.60
C THR A 319 -20.90 22.63 15.67
N ASN A 320 -21.97 23.42 15.59
CA ASN A 320 -21.96 24.88 15.57
C ASN A 320 -22.05 25.53 16.97
N VAL A 321 -22.15 24.74 18.03
CA VAL A 321 -22.36 25.23 19.40
C VAL A 321 -21.03 25.40 20.15
N ASP A 322 -20.93 26.43 21.00
CA ASP A 322 -19.78 26.70 21.87
C ASP A 322 -19.30 25.45 22.62
N ALA A 323 -17.98 25.34 22.81
CA ALA A 323 -17.36 24.19 23.46
C ALA A 323 -17.97 23.90 24.85
N PHE A 324 -18.30 24.95 25.63
CA PHE A 324 -18.89 24.80 26.96
C PHE A 324 -20.30 24.19 26.92
N LYS A 325 -21.20 24.73 26.09
CA LYS A 325 -22.58 24.21 25.93
C LYS A 325 -22.57 22.78 25.38
N ARG A 326 -21.63 22.48 24.47
CA ARG A 326 -21.40 21.14 23.94
C ARG A 326 -20.96 20.16 25.02
N ALA A 327 -20.02 20.58 25.90
CA ALA A 327 -19.60 19.78 27.04
C ALA A 327 -20.76 19.51 28.01
N MET A 328 -21.57 20.53 28.33
CA MET A 328 -22.75 20.38 29.19
C MET A 328 -23.75 19.37 28.62
N PHE A 329 -24.01 19.40 27.30
CA PHE A 329 -24.86 18.42 26.64
C PHE A 329 -24.31 17.00 26.82
N TYR A 330 -23.01 16.78 26.57
CA TYR A 330 -22.41 15.44 26.71
C TYR A 330 -22.42 14.94 28.16
N VAL A 331 -22.13 15.81 29.15
CA VAL A 331 -22.19 15.44 30.57
C VAL A 331 -23.61 15.05 30.96
N GLY A 332 -24.61 15.86 30.57
CA GLY A 332 -26.02 15.53 30.79
C GLY A 332 -26.41 14.20 30.14
N TYR A 333 -25.99 13.95 28.90
CA TYR A 333 -26.24 12.69 28.19
C TYR A 333 -25.61 11.48 28.90
N ILE A 334 -24.37 11.59 29.40
CA ILE A 334 -23.69 10.51 30.13
C ILE A 334 -24.43 10.18 31.44
N ILE A 335 -24.87 11.19 32.18
CA ILE A 335 -25.62 11.00 33.43
C ILE A 335 -26.99 10.34 33.16
N CYS A 336 -27.67 10.75 32.09
CA CYS A 336 -28.96 10.19 31.69
C CYS A 336 -28.85 8.86 30.93
N PHE A 337 -27.65 8.44 30.53
CA PHE A 337 -27.41 7.23 29.73
C PHE A 337 -28.08 5.95 30.28
N PRO A 338 -28.02 5.59 31.59
CA PRO A 338 -28.68 4.38 32.09
C PRO A 338 -30.20 4.36 31.82
N PHE A 339 -30.87 5.52 31.92
CA PHE A 339 -32.29 5.65 31.60
C PHE A 339 -32.55 5.58 30.08
N ILE A 340 -31.67 6.20 29.28
CA ILE A 340 -31.75 6.18 27.82
C ILE A 340 -31.54 4.75 27.28
N ALA A 341 -30.60 4.00 27.86
CA ALA A 341 -30.33 2.61 27.51
C ALA A 341 -31.53 1.70 27.82
N LEU A 342 -32.16 1.89 29.00
CA LEU A 342 -33.39 1.20 29.35
C LEU A 342 -34.53 1.53 28.36
N ALA A 343 -34.70 2.81 28.02
CA ALA A 343 -35.69 3.26 27.06
C ALA A 343 -35.44 2.67 25.65
N HIS A 344 -34.17 2.52 25.25
CA HIS A 344 -33.81 1.88 23.98
C HIS A 344 -34.20 0.40 23.93
N TYR A 345 -34.04 -0.33 25.04
CA TYR A 345 -34.43 -1.74 25.13
C TYR A 345 -35.95 -1.93 24.99
N ILE A 346 -36.74 -1.00 25.55
CA ILE A 346 -38.20 -1.07 25.52
C ILE A 346 -38.77 -0.54 24.18
N LEU A 347 -38.24 0.56 23.65
CA LEU A 347 -38.76 1.27 22.47
C LEU A 347 -37.63 1.67 21.50
N PRO A 348 -37.13 0.71 20.69
CA PRO A 348 -35.97 0.95 19.82
C PRO A 348 -36.24 1.96 18.71
N LYS A 349 -37.49 2.08 18.23
CA LYS A 349 -37.91 2.98 17.14
C LYS A 349 -38.20 4.43 17.59
N SER A 350 -38.08 4.74 18.88
CA SER A 350 -38.31 6.10 19.39
C SER A 350 -37.20 7.07 18.96
N LYS A 351 -37.47 8.39 18.99
CA LYS A 351 -36.45 9.42 18.76
C LYS A 351 -35.24 9.27 19.71
N ILE A 352 -35.51 8.91 20.97
CA ILE A 352 -34.47 8.65 21.99
C ILE A 352 -33.66 7.40 21.62
N GLY A 353 -34.31 6.35 21.12
CA GLY A 353 -33.65 5.15 20.61
C GLY A 353 -32.75 5.43 19.41
N SER A 354 -33.21 6.25 18.46
CA SER A 354 -32.40 6.68 17.31
C SER A 354 -31.17 7.52 17.70
N LEU A 355 -31.29 8.33 18.75
CA LEU A 355 -30.18 9.10 19.32
C LEU A 355 -29.10 8.17 19.89
N CYS A 356 -29.49 7.10 20.59
CA CYS A 356 -28.57 6.10 21.12
C CYS A 356 -27.82 5.32 20.02
N GLN A 357 -28.40 5.21 18.83
CA GLN A 357 -27.79 4.51 17.70
C GLN A 357 -26.65 5.29 17.03
N GLN A 358 -26.52 6.59 17.30
CA GLN A 358 -25.52 7.46 16.68
C GLN A 358 -24.08 7.09 17.07
N PRO A 359 -23.13 7.05 16.11
CA PRO A 359 -21.76 6.59 16.36
C PRO A 359 -20.99 7.48 17.33
N ASN A 360 -21.16 8.81 17.23
CA ASN A 360 -20.51 9.77 18.12
C ASN A 360 -20.89 9.56 19.59
N LEU A 361 -22.18 9.48 19.87
CA LEU A 361 -22.68 9.32 21.24
C LEU A 361 -22.30 7.96 21.83
N LYS A 362 -22.37 6.88 21.04
CA LYS A 362 -21.87 5.56 21.43
C LYS A 362 -20.40 5.61 21.84
N PHE A 363 -19.56 6.26 21.04
CA PHE A 363 -18.14 6.39 21.33
C PHE A 363 -17.86 7.19 22.61
N LYS A 364 -18.54 8.32 22.80
CA LYS A 364 -18.39 9.14 24.01
C LYS A 364 -18.83 8.41 25.27
N VAL A 365 -19.95 7.70 25.21
CA VAL A 365 -20.42 6.88 26.34
C VAL A 365 -19.46 5.73 26.63
N TYR A 366 -18.93 5.07 25.61
CA TYR A 366 -17.95 4.01 25.80
C TYR A 366 -16.70 4.53 26.55
N ILE A 367 -16.17 5.68 26.13
CA ILE A 367 -15.05 6.34 26.81
C ILE A 367 -15.42 6.73 28.25
N ALA A 368 -16.60 7.33 28.45
CA ALA A 368 -17.05 7.73 29.78
C ALA A 368 -17.22 6.52 30.72
N SER A 369 -17.78 5.41 30.23
CA SER A 369 -17.91 4.16 30.98
C SER A 369 -16.54 3.60 31.39
N TYR A 370 -15.54 3.69 30.51
CA TYR A 370 -14.17 3.29 30.84
C TYR A 370 -13.54 4.17 31.92
N PHE A 371 -13.75 5.49 31.88
CA PHE A 371 -13.31 6.39 32.96
C PHE A 371 -14.02 6.12 34.28
N ILE A 372 -15.34 5.88 34.27
CA ILE A 372 -16.10 5.50 35.47
C ILE A 372 -15.56 4.17 36.04
N PHE A 373 -15.22 3.21 35.19
CA PHE A 373 -14.61 1.95 35.61
C PHE A 373 -13.24 2.17 36.29
N ILE A 374 -12.38 3.02 35.72
CA ILE A 374 -11.10 3.38 36.36
C ILE A 374 -11.34 4.07 37.71
N ALA A 375 -12.30 5.01 37.77
CA ALA A 375 -12.66 5.68 39.02
C ALA A 375 -13.13 4.68 40.07
N LEU A 376 -13.95 3.69 39.71
CA LEU A 376 -14.40 2.61 40.60
C LEU A 376 -13.23 1.77 41.14
N ILE A 377 -12.22 1.49 40.32
CA ILE A 377 -11.00 0.79 40.77
C ILE A 377 -10.25 1.62 41.79
N ILE A 378 -10.06 2.93 41.52
CA ILE A 378 -9.37 3.84 42.43
C ILE A 378 -10.13 3.94 43.75
N THR A 379 -11.46 4.12 43.72
CA THR A 379 -12.28 4.18 44.93
C THR A 379 -12.27 2.85 45.68
N SER A 380 -12.29 1.72 44.98
CA SER A 380 -12.18 0.40 45.61
C SER A 380 -10.83 0.21 46.28
N SER A 381 -9.75 0.69 45.66
CA SER A 381 -8.40 0.62 46.23
C SER A 381 -8.29 1.50 47.48
N TYR A 382 -8.78 2.73 47.40
CA TYR A 382 -8.83 3.64 48.55
C TYR A 382 -9.65 3.05 49.71
N PHE A 383 -10.82 2.49 49.41
CA PHE A 383 -11.66 1.84 50.42
C PHE A 383 -10.97 0.62 51.04
N SER A 384 -10.28 -0.21 50.24
CA SER A 384 -9.52 -1.35 50.77
C SER A 384 -8.37 -0.93 51.70
N ILE A 385 -7.77 0.24 51.48
CA ILE A 385 -6.75 0.80 52.39
C ILE A 385 -7.39 1.23 53.71
N ILE A 386 -8.56 1.88 53.65
CA ILE A 386 -9.32 2.25 54.85
C ILE A 386 -9.75 0.99 55.62
N ASP A 387 -10.30 -0.01 54.94
CA ASP A 387 -10.67 -1.29 55.55
C ASP A 387 -9.46 -1.95 56.23
N LEU A 388 -8.29 -1.91 55.60
CA LEU A 388 -7.04 -2.43 56.16
C LEU A 388 -6.63 -1.66 57.43
N ALA A 389 -6.80 -0.34 57.44
CA ALA A 389 -6.55 0.48 58.64
C ALA A 389 -7.54 0.18 59.78
N THR A 390 -8.72 -0.39 59.47
CA THR A 390 -9.75 -0.78 60.44
C THR A 390 -9.80 -2.28 60.74
N THR A 391 -8.77 -3.07 60.35
CA THR A 391 -8.78 -4.53 60.55
C THR A 391 -9.01 -4.89 62.00
N LYS A 392 -10.02 -5.73 62.25
CA LYS A 392 -10.19 -6.43 63.53
C LYS A 392 -9.12 -7.50 63.64
N PHE A 393 -8.35 -7.45 64.71
CA PHE A 393 -7.34 -8.45 65.02
C PHE A 393 -8.01 -9.75 65.53
N LEU A 394 -7.30 -10.87 65.50
CA LEU A 394 -7.83 -12.17 65.95
C LEU A 394 -8.17 -12.12 67.46
N SER A 395 -7.46 -11.30 68.25
CA SER A 395 -7.83 -10.95 69.64
C SER A 395 -9.27 -10.48 69.77
N ASP A 396 -9.68 -9.57 68.88
CA ASP A 396 -10.94 -8.83 68.96
C ASP A 396 -12.11 -9.67 68.46
N TYR A 397 -11.83 -10.63 67.58
CA TYR A 397 -12.86 -11.48 66.96
C TYR A 397 -13.15 -12.75 67.75
N ASN A 398 -12.12 -13.48 68.20
CA ASN A 398 -12.33 -14.66 69.03
C ASN A 398 -11.14 -14.91 69.98
N PRO A 399 -11.23 -14.45 71.25
CA PRO A 399 -10.11 -14.50 72.19
C PRO A 399 -9.72 -15.93 72.58
N THR A 400 -10.62 -16.91 72.45
CA THR A 400 -10.31 -18.31 72.76
C THR A 400 -9.42 -18.97 71.71
N ILE A 401 -9.65 -18.67 70.43
CA ILE A 401 -8.81 -19.16 69.32
C ILE A 401 -7.45 -18.48 69.36
N TYR A 402 -7.42 -17.16 69.62
CA TYR A 402 -6.18 -16.41 69.79
C TYR A 402 -5.28 -16.99 70.90
N LYS A 403 -5.86 -17.33 72.06
CA LYS A 403 -5.13 -18.00 73.16
C LYS A 403 -4.56 -19.36 72.76
N ASN A 404 -5.29 -20.15 71.97
CA ASN A 404 -4.80 -21.44 71.47
C ASN A 404 -3.69 -21.28 70.42
N TYR A 405 -3.76 -20.24 69.60
CA TYR A 405 -2.71 -19.88 68.64
C TYR A 405 -1.39 -19.50 69.34
N ILE A 406 -1.44 -18.63 70.37
CA ILE A 406 -0.27 -18.28 71.18
C ILE A 406 0.35 -19.53 71.83
N ARG A 407 -0.49 -20.44 72.34
CA ARG A 407 -0.03 -21.72 72.93
C ARG A 407 0.72 -22.61 71.94
N LEU A 408 0.41 -22.55 70.65
CA LEU A 408 1.04 -23.37 69.61
C LEU A 408 2.39 -22.80 69.14
N ILE A 409 2.53 -21.48 69.10
CA ILE A 409 3.77 -20.83 68.64
C ILE A 409 4.85 -20.82 69.72
N PHE A 410 4.48 -20.56 70.97
CA PHE A 410 5.45 -20.50 72.07
C PHE A 410 5.54 -21.86 72.78
N LYS A 411 6.55 -22.63 72.41
CA LYS A 411 6.81 -23.97 72.95
C LYS A 411 7.47 -23.97 74.34
N ASN A 412 8.11 -22.86 74.73
CA ASN A 412 8.65 -22.65 76.08
C ASN A 412 7.53 -22.18 77.03
N ASP A 413 7.31 -22.91 78.12
CA ASP A 413 6.22 -22.66 79.06
C ASP A 413 6.36 -21.33 79.82
N ASP A 414 7.59 -20.89 80.12
CA ASP A 414 7.85 -19.66 80.88
C ASP A 414 7.50 -18.39 80.07
N LEU A 415 8.05 -18.28 78.85
CA LEU A 415 7.73 -17.19 77.92
C LEU A 415 6.23 -17.14 77.56
N ARG A 416 5.57 -18.30 77.50
CA ARG A 416 4.13 -18.40 77.24
C ARG A 416 3.31 -17.81 78.39
N ASN A 417 3.67 -18.13 79.63
CA ASN A 417 2.93 -17.68 80.80
C ASN A 417 3.14 -16.18 81.08
N ASP A 418 4.35 -15.66 80.84
CA ASP A 418 4.65 -14.22 80.94
C ASP A 418 3.85 -13.40 79.93
N LEU A 419 3.75 -13.88 78.70
CA LEU A 419 3.01 -13.20 77.63
C LEU A 419 1.49 -13.25 77.87
N ILE A 420 0.96 -14.37 78.38
CA ILE A 420 -0.44 -14.49 78.80
C ILE A 420 -0.76 -13.57 80.00
N ASN A 421 0.15 -13.47 80.98
CA ASN A 421 -0.01 -12.59 82.13
C ASN A 421 0.05 -11.10 81.75
N TYR A 422 0.92 -10.73 80.81
CA TYR A 422 1.00 -9.37 80.26
C TYR A 422 -0.30 -8.96 79.54
N ILE A 423 -0.86 -9.86 78.71
CA ILE A 423 -2.16 -9.67 78.03
C ILE A 423 -3.32 -9.52 79.03
N ASN A 424 -3.28 -10.20 80.17
CA ASN A 424 -4.35 -10.13 81.17
C ASN A 424 -4.25 -8.91 82.09
N THR A 425 -3.07 -8.29 82.24
CA THR A 425 -2.83 -7.16 83.16
C THR A 425 -2.87 -5.80 82.47
N THR A 426 -2.44 -5.73 81.22
CA THR A 426 -2.63 -4.58 80.35
C THR A 426 -3.81 -4.89 79.45
N ASN A 427 -4.94 -4.19 79.58
CA ASN A 427 -6.09 -4.32 78.69
C ASN A 427 -5.78 -3.93 77.21
N ASP A 428 -4.51 -3.87 76.84
CA ASP A 428 -4.02 -3.55 75.51
C ASP A 428 -4.04 -4.81 74.65
N THR A 429 -4.90 -4.80 73.64
CA THR A 429 -5.12 -5.91 72.71
C THR A 429 -3.99 -6.09 71.68
N VAL A 430 -2.95 -5.26 71.70
CA VAL A 430 -1.97 -5.22 70.61
C VAL A 430 -0.64 -5.83 71.07
N VAL A 431 -0.60 -7.16 71.09
CA VAL A 431 0.67 -7.85 70.90
C VAL A 431 1.00 -7.75 69.40
N ASN A 432 2.21 -7.31 69.06
CA ASN A 432 2.75 -7.18 67.69
C ASN A 432 2.77 -8.51 66.87
N CYS A 433 2.14 -9.57 67.39
CA CYS A 433 2.01 -10.91 66.82
C CYS A 433 0.55 -11.27 66.49
N ASP A 434 -0.38 -10.32 66.57
CA ASP A 434 -1.78 -10.59 66.27
C ASP A 434 -2.06 -10.72 64.76
N ILE A 435 -2.87 -11.71 64.40
CA ILE A 435 -3.23 -12.01 63.02
C ILE A 435 -4.36 -11.08 62.61
N SER A 436 -4.12 -10.23 61.62
CA SER A 436 -5.18 -9.46 60.96
C SER A 436 -6.16 -10.41 60.26
N LEU A 437 -7.43 -10.41 60.65
CA LEU A 437 -8.47 -11.20 59.98
C LEU A 437 -9.00 -10.44 58.75
N ARG A 438 -8.74 -10.97 57.55
CA ARG A 438 -9.32 -10.45 56.30
C ARG A 438 -10.66 -11.13 56.04
N PHE A 439 -11.77 -10.45 56.30
CA PHE A 439 -13.10 -10.96 55.91
C PHE A 439 -13.27 -10.89 54.39
N ILE A 440 -13.44 -12.05 53.76
CA ILE A 440 -13.63 -12.22 52.32
C ILE A 440 -15.11 -11.96 51.98
N LYS A 441 -15.64 -10.78 52.33
CA LYS A 441 -16.94 -10.33 51.80
C LYS A 441 -16.68 -9.33 50.68
N PRO A 442 -17.12 -9.60 49.44
CA PRO A 442 -16.87 -8.69 48.35
C PRO A 442 -17.56 -7.36 48.61
N ASN A 443 -16.82 -6.27 48.44
CA ASN A 443 -17.36 -4.92 48.60
C ASN A 443 -18.32 -4.60 47.44
N VAL A 444 -19.28 -3.70 47.65
CA VAL A 444 -20.20 -3.19 46.62
C VAL A 444 -19.42 -2.69 45.40
N PHE A 445 -18.30 -2.01 45.60
CA PHE A 445 -17.42 -1.57 44.50
C PHE A 445 -16.81 -2.75 43.73
N GLN A 446 -16.41 -3.82 44.42
CA GLN A 446 -15.85 -5.02 43.78
C GLN A 446 -16.92 -5.77 42.98
N ILE A 447 -18.16 -5.84 43.48
CA ILE A 447 -19.30 -6.42 42.75
C ILE A 447 -19.59 -5.58 41.49
N ALA A 448 -19.59 -4.25 41.59
CA ALA A 448 -19.74 -3.37 40.44
C ALA A 448 -18.61 -3.62 39.42
N ILE A 449 -17.34 -3.58 39.83
CA ILE A 449 -16.19 -3.86 38.95
C ILE A 449 -16.34 -5.21 38.25
N PHE A 450 -16.80 -6.25 38.95
CA PHE A 450 -17.03 -7.57 38.38
C PHE A 450 -18.08 -7.57 37.26
N ILE A 451 -19.17 -6.83 37.42
CA ILE A 451 -20.19 -6.65 36.36
C ILE A 451 -19.58 -5.99 35.11
N TRP A 452 -18.74 -4.97 35.28
CA TRP A 452 -18.03 -4.34 34.16
C TRP A 452 -17.07 -5.31 33.46
N ILE A 453 -16.33 -6.12 34.23
CA ILE A 453 -15.42 -7.14 33.68
C ILE A 453 -16.20 -8.14 32.82
N ILE A 454 -17.36 -8.63 33.29
CA ILE A 454 -18.23 -9.52 32.51
C ILE A 454 -18.67 -8.84 31.20
N GLY A 455 -19.05 -7.55 31.27
CA GLY A 455 -19.41 -6.79 30.06
C GLY A 455 -18.27 -6.68 29.06
N PHE A 456 -17.05 -6.39 29.54
CA PHE A 456 -15.87 -6.30 28.67
C PHE A 456 -15.47 -7.65 28.07
N THR A 457 -15.51 -8.74 28.85
CA THR A 457 -15.21 -10.08 28.33
C THR A 457 -16.24 -10.52 27.29
N TRP A 458 -17.52 -10.24 27.52
CA TRP A 458 -18.59 -10.50 26.54
C TRP A 458 -18.37 -9.72 25.23
N ASN A 459 -18.05 -8.43 25.33
CA ASN A 459 -17.78 -7.61 24.14
C ASN A 459 -16.55 -8.13 23.36
N LYS A 460 -15.49 -8.53 24.06
CA LYS A 460 -14.30 -9.13 23.44
C LYS A 460 -14.61 -10.47 22.78
N PHE A 461 -15.45 -11.30 23.40
CA PHE A 461 -15.89 -12.55 22.80
C PHE A 461 -16.67 -12.31 21.51
N ASN A 462 -17.60 -11.35 21.50
CA ASN A 462 -18.35 -10.97 20.30
C ASN A 462 -17.42 -10.44 19.18
N GLN A 463 -16.43 -9.62 19.54
CA GLN A 463 -15.45 -9.11 18.59
C GLN A 463 -14.61 -10.25 17.94
N ILE A 464 -14.19 -11.22 18.75
CA ILE A 464 -13.45 -12.40 18.28
C ILE A 464 -14.34 -13.28 17.40
N ALA A 465 -15.61 -13.48 17.79
CA ALA A 465 -16.57 -14.26 17.02
C ALA A 465 -16.86 -13.62 15.65
N SER A 466 -16.96 -12.29 15.56
CA SER A 466 -17.22 -11.59 14.30
C SER A 466 -16.00 -11.50 13.37
N LEU A 467 -14.80 -11.23 13.92
CA LEU A 467 -13.59 -10.99 13.11
C LEU A 467 -12.79 -12.26 12.81
N GLY A 468 -12.99 -13.30 13.62
CA GLY A 468 -12.14 -14.49 13.65
C GLY A 468 -10.82 -14.25 14.39
N ILE A 469 -10.32 -15.32 15.03
CA ILE A 469 -9.18 -15.25 15.95
C ILE A 469 -7.88 -14.78 15.28
N ARG A 470 -7.67 -15.14 14.00
CA ARG A 470 -6.45 -14.79 13.24
C ARG A 470 -6.36 -13.29 12.95
N VAL A 471 -7.48 -12.64 12.67
CA VAL A 471 -7.52 -11.19 12.40
C VAL A 471 -7.36 -10.41 13.69
N TYR A 472 -8.04 -10.86 14.76
CA TYR A 472 -7.94 -10.25 16.08
C TYR A 472 -6.49 -10.22 16.61
N LEU A 473 -5.75 -11.33 16.47
CA LEU A 473 -4.35 -11.42 16.91
C LEU A 473 -3.36 -10.64 16.03
N LYS A 474 -3.71 -10.32 14.79
CA LYS A 474 -2.85 -9.55 13.87
C LYS A 474 -2.85 -8.05 14.16
N VAL A 475 -3.86 -7.54 14.85
CA VAL A 475 -3.87 -6.15 15.31
C VAL A 475 -3.02 -6.11 16.58
N PRO A 476 -1.80 -5.55 16.58
CA PRO A 476 -1.07 -5.38 17.82
C PRO A 476 -1.95 -4.52 18.73
N SER A 477 -2.25 -5.02 19.93
CA SER A 477 -2.81 -4.23 21.02
C SER A 477 -1.84 -3.07 21.28
N LYS A 478 -2.10 -1.92 20.68
CA LYS A 478 -1.43 -0.67 21.01
C LYS A 478 -2.27 0.08 22.02
#